data_AF-A0A2N1UK82-F1
#
_entry.id   AF-A0A2N1UK82-F1
#
_cell.length_a   1.000
_cell.length_b   1.000
_cell.length_c   1.000
_cell.angle_alpha   90.00
_cell.angle_beta   90.00
_cell.angle_gamma   90.00
#
_symmetry.space_group_name_H-M   'P 1'
#
loop_
_entity.id
_entity.type
_entity.pdbx_description
1 polymer ?
#
loop_
_entity_poly.entity_id
_entity_poly.type
_entity_poly.pdbx_seq_one_letter_code
_entity_poly.pdbx_strand_id
1 'polypeptide(L)'
;MSEEQRNAGLLLRTAAKILDFILVAAVMEIIPKAGFYAGLAYILLGDGFFDGRSIGKKLIKLKVVSAKTNAPCTFRDSILRNSTFAAGYIFWPVPWTGWIFLFLVFVLEFTLLLGSKAGMRLGDEIAGTVVIET
;
A
#
# COMPACT_ATOMS: atom_id res chain seq x y z
N MET A 1 -23.15 -53.74 4.28
CA MET A 1 -24.41 -53.00 4.43
C MET A 1 -24.06 -51.61 4.89
N SER A 2 -24.28 -50.62 4.01
CA SER A 2 -23.94 -49.22 4.25
C SER A 2 -24.70 -48.69 5.45
N GLU A 3 -24.00 -48.05 6.39
CA GLU A 3 -24.62 -47.24 7.43
C GLU A 3 -25.64 -46.29 6.81
N GLU A 4 -26.83 -46.29 7.39
CA GLU A 4 -27.95 -45.43 7.04
C GLU A 4 -27.50 -43.95 7.01
N GLN A 5 -27.29 -43.39 5.81
CA GLN A 5 -27.09 -41.95 5.64
C GLN A 5 -28.40 -41.23 6.00
N ARG A 6 -28.59 -40.93 7.29
CA ARG A 6 -29.76 -40.20 7.77
C ARG A 6 -29.66 -38.74 7.35
N ASN A 7 -30.62 -38.26 6.57
CA ASN A 7 -30.68 -36.87 6.14
C ASN A 7 -30.60 -35.92 7.34
N ALA A 8 -29.64 -34.99 7.33
CA ALA A 8 -29.54 -33.97 8.37
C ALA A 8 -30.83 -33.14 8.43
N GLY A 9 -31.36 -32.93 9.64
CA GLY A 9 -32.57 -32.15 9.87
C GLY A 9 -32.40 -30.70 9.39
N LEU A 10 -33.51 -30.07 9.02
CA LEU A 10 -33.54 -28.69 8.51
C LEU A 10 -32.80 -27.70 9.43
N LEU A 11 -32.93 -27.87 10.75
CA LEU A 11 -32.25 -27.05 11.76
C LEU A 11 -30.73 -27.08 11.65
N LEU A 12 -30.12 -28.27 11.48
CA LEU A 12 -28.66 -28.38 11.33
C LEU A 12 -28.19 -27.74 10.02
N ARG A 13 -28.95 -27.91 8.93
CA ARG A 13 -28.61 -27.30 7.63
C ARG A 13 -28.66 -25.77 7.71
N THR A 14 -29.68 -25.22 8.36
CA THR A 14 -29.80 -23.78 8.59
C THR A 14 -28.71 -23.26 9.52
N ALA A 15 -28.39 -23.97 10.61
CA ALA A 15 -27.31 -23.60 11.52
C ALA A 15 -25.94 -23.58 10.81
N ALA A 16 -25.66 -24.59 9.98
CA ALA A 16 -24.44 -24.63 9.17
C ALA A 16 -24.37 -23.41 8.22
N LYS A 17 -25.49 -23.05 7.57
CA LYS A 17 -25.52 -21.85 6.72
C LYS A 17 -25.29 -20.55 7.48
N ILE A 18 -25.83 -20.42 8.68
CA ILE A 18 -25.58 -19.25 9.53
C ILE A 18 -24.09 -19.16 9.89
N LEU A 19 -23.44 -20.28 10.23
CA LEU A 19 -22.00 -20.32 10.49
C LEU A 19 -21.17 -19.93 9.27
N ASP A 20 -21.53 -20.44 8.08
CA ASP A 20 -20.89 -20.03 6.82
C ASP A 20 -21.01 -18.50 6.61
N PHE A 21 -22.19 -17.92 6.83
CA PHE A 21 -22.41 -16.48 6.69
C PHE A 21 -21.61 -15.66 7.71
N ILE A 22 -21.49 -16.14 8.96
CA ILE A 22 -20.64 -15.51 9.98
C ILE A 22 -19.17 -15.52 9.54
N LEU A 23 -18.69 -16.64 9.01
CA LEU A 23 -17.33 -16.75 8.48
C LEU A 23 -17.11 -15.75 7.34
N VAL A 24 -18.03 -15.68 6.38
CA VAL A 24 -17.95 -14.74 5.25
C VAL A 24 -17.95 -13.30 5.76
N ALA A 25 -18.82 -12.95 6.71
CA ALA A 25 -18.86 -11.62 7.30
C ALA A 25 -17.54 -11.26 8.01
N ALA A 26 -16.95 -12.20 8.76
CA ALA A 26 -15.66 -11.99 9.41
C ALA A 26 -14.53 -11.75 8.40
N VAL A 27 -14.50 -12.53 7.31
CA VAL A 27 -13.53 -12.36 6.22
C VAL A 27 -13.69 -11.00 5.54
N MET A 28 -14.92 -10.58 5.27
CA MET A 28 -15.25 -9.28 4.66
C MET A 28 -14.83 -8.10 5.53
N GLU A 29 -14.74 -8.26 6.85
CA GLU A 29 -14.27 -7.23 7.77
C GLU A 29 -12.74 -7.21 7.93
N ILE A 30 -12.11 -8.37 7.99
CA ILE A 30 -10.68 -8.50 8.28
C ILE A 30 -9.83 -8.19 7.06
N ILE A 31 -10.17 -8.74 5.89
CA ILE A 31 -9.34 -8.61 4.68
C ILE A 31 -9.16 -7.15 4.27
N PRO A 32 -10.20 -6.31 4.19
CA PRO A 32 -10.03 -4.91 3.79
C PRO A 32 -9.18 -4.12 4.78
N LYS A 33 -9.34 -4.35 6.09
CA LYS A 33 -8.54 -3.67 7.12
C LYS A 33 -7.08 -4.10 7.07
N ALA A 34 -6.83 -5.41 6.99
CA ALA A 34 -5.48 -5.94 6.86
C ALA A 34 -4.81 -5.44 5.56
N GLY A 35 -5.55 -5.43 4.45
CA GLY A 35 -5.10 -4.91 3.16
C GLY A 35 -4.73 -3.43 3.21
N PHE A 36 -5.52 -2.61 3.91
CA PHE A 36 -5.23 -1.20 4.10
C PHE A 36 -3.89 -0.97 4.82
N TYR A 37 -3.68 -1.61 5.98
CA TYR A 37 -2.44 -1.44 6.73
C TYR A 37 -1.23 -2.03 6.01
N ALA A 38 -1.39 -3.17 5.32
CA ALA A 38 -0.34 -3.76 4.50
C ALA A 38 0.05 -2.84 3.34
N GLY A 39 -0.94 -2.23 2.68
CA GLY A 39 -0.72 -1.24 1.62
C GLY A 39 0.02 -0.01 2.12
N LEU A 40 -0.39 0.56 3.25
CA LEU A 40 0.27 1.70 3.88
C LEU A 40 1.73 1.37 4.25
N ALA A 41 1.97 0.22 4.87
CA ALA A 41 3.31 -0.24 5.22
C ALA A 41 4.18 -0.40 3.96
N TYR A 42 3.64 -0.96 2.89
CA TYR A 42 4.36 -1.11 1.63
C TYR A 42 4.67 0.24 0.97
N ILE A 43 3.74 1.20 0.97
CA ILE A 43 4.00 2.56 0.47
C ILE A 43 5.17 3.19 1.24
N LEU A 44 5.18 3.09 2.56
CA LEU A 44 6.21 3.71 3.40
C LEU A 44 7.58 3.02 3.30
N LEU A 45 7.61 1.69 3.30
CA LEU A 45 8.84 0.90 3.42
C LEU A 45 9.37 0.39 2.08
N GLY A 46 8.56 0.44 1.03
CA GLY A 46 8.81 -0.23 -0.25
C GLY A 46 10.18 0.07 -0.85
N ASP A 47 10.66 1.31 -0.75
CA ASP A 47 11.95 1.70 -1.32
C ASP A 47 13.14 1.46 -0.40
N GLY A 48 12.91 1.04 0.86
CA GLY A 48 13.99 0.58 1.74
C GLY A 48 14.41 -0.86 1.47
N PHE A 49 13.67 -1.60 0.64
CA PHE A 49 14.03 -2.96 0.22
C PHE A 49 15.00 -2.96 -0.98
N PHE A 50 15.56 -4.13 -1.31
CA PHE A 50 16.34 -4.40 -2.53
C PHE A 50 17.36 -3.31 -2.91
N ASP A 51 18.14 -2.85 -1.93
CA ASP A 51 19.13 -1.78 -2.09
C ASP A 51 18.53 -0.46 -2.62
N GLY A 52 17.43 0.01 -2.03
CA GLY A 52 16.84 1.29 -2.39
C GLY A 52 15.74 1.20 -3.46
N ARG A 53 15.04 0.06 -3.56
CA ARG A 53 14.08 -0.24 -4.63
C ARG A 53 12.83 -0.93 -4.10
N SER A 54 11.68 -0.40 -4.47
CA SER A 54 10.42 -1.13 -4.44
C SER A 54 10.34 -2.15 -5.59
N ILE A 55 9.38 -3.08 -5.50
CA ILE A 55 9.19 -4.14 -6.52
C ILE A 55 8.98 -3.51 -7.91
N GLY A 56 8.12 -2.50 -8.00
CA GLY A 56 7.86 -1.80 -9.26
C GLY A 56 9.13 -1.22 -9.86
N LYS A 57 9.92 -0.49 -9.05
CA LYS A 57 11.20 0.10 -9.48
C LYS A 57 12.22 -0.95 -9.89
N LYS A 58 12.26 -2.09 -9.20
CA LYS A 58 13.12 -3.22 -9.57
C LYS A 58 12.79 -3.74 -10.98
N LEU A 59 11.51 -3.83 -11.33
CA LEU A 59 11.08 -4.30 -12.66
C LEU A 59 11.48 -3.34 -13.78
N ILE A 60 11.43 -2.02 -13.52
CA ILE A 60 11.80 -0.97 -14.47
C ILE A 60 13.25 -0.48 -14.33
N LYS A 61 14.08 -1.20 -13.55
CA LYS A 61 15.49 -0.90 -13.29
C LYS A 61 15.78 0.51 -12.76
N LEU A 62 14.92 1.01 -11.87
CA LEU A 62 15.16 2.25 -11.14
C LEU A 62 15.69 1.99 -9.73
N LYS A 63 16.47 2.93 -9.19
CA LYS A 63 17.02 2.90 -7.83
C LYS A 63 16.88 4.25 -7.15
N VAL A 64 16.53 4.24 -5.87
CA VAL A 64 16.54 5.44 -5.01
C VAL A 64 17.86 5.47 -4.24
N VAL A 65 18.56 6.60 -4.31
CA VAL A 65 19.81 6.83 -3.60
C VAL A 65 19.76 8.16 -2.85
N SER A 66 20.58 8.29 -1.81
CA SER A 66 20.78 9.57 -1.13
C SER A 66 21.44 10.56 -2.08
N ALA A 67 20.88 11.78 -2.18
CA ALA A 67 21.46 12.84 -2.99
C ALA A 67 22.83 13.32 -2.49
N LYS A 68 23.17 13.04 -1.22
CA LYS A 68 24.44 13.45 -0.60
C LYS A 68 25.53 12.39 -0.72
N THR A 69 25.20 11.13 -0.46
CA THR A 69 26.19 10.06 -0.32
C THR A 69 26.15 9.05 -1.47
N ASN A 70 25.16 9.11 -2.37
CA ASN A 70 24.86 8.08 -3.37
C ASN A 70 24.63 6.67 -2.79
N ALA A 71 24.49 6.56 -1.47
CA ALA A 71 24.16 5.29 -0.82
C ALA A 71 22.71 4.89 -1.12
N PRO A 72 22.40 3.57 -1.14
CA PRO A 72 21.03 3.08 -1.25
C PRO A 72 20.09 3.73 -0.22
N CYS A 73 18.85 3.99 -0.63
CA CYS A 73 17.81 4.50 0.25
C CYS A 73 17.60 3.58 1.47
N THR A 74 17.63 4.16 2.67
CA THR A 74 17.31 3.42 3.89
C THR A 74 15.79 3.36 4.12
N PHE A 75 15.33 2.54 5.06
CA PHE A 75 13.92 2.54 5.46
C PHE A 75 13.44 3.90 5.98
N ARG A 76 14.31 4.63 6.71
CA ARG A 76 13.99 5.97 7.21
C ARG A 76 13.76 6.94 6.05
N ASP A 77 14.64 6.90 5.06
CA ASP A 77 14.53 7.77 3.89
C ASP A 77 13.29 7.40 3.06
N SER A 78 12.98 6.11 2.93
CA SER A 78 11.76 5.64 2.28
C SER A 78 10.49 6.16 2.97
N ILE A 79 10.42 6.10 4.30
CA ILE A 79 9.29 6.60 5.08
C ILE A 79 9.12 8.11 4.87
N LEU A 80 10.21 8.89 5.00
CA LEU A 80 10.17 10.34 4.83
C LEU A 80 9.73 10.71 3.42
N ARG A 81 10.29 10.03 2.42
CA ARG A 81 10.05 10.29 1.01
C ARG A 81 8.64 9.90 0.56
N ASN A 82 8.08 8.84 1.13
CA ASN A 82 6.74 8.36 0.78
C ASN A 82 5.67 8.87 1.76
N SER A 83 6.04 9.69 2.75
CA SER A 83 5.13 10.24 3.76
C SER A 83 3.99 11.07 3.15
N THR A 84 4.26 11.80 2.07
CA THR A 84 3.27 12.60 1.36
C THR A 84 2.20 11.73 0.71
N PHE A 85 2.60 10.69 -0.03
CA PHE A 85 1.67 9.70 -0.59
C PHE A 85 0.96 8.89 0.50
N ALA A 86 1.66 8.53 1.58
CA ALA A 86 1.08 7.84 2.72
C ALA A 86 0.00 8.70 3.42
N ALA A 87 0.24 10.00 3.56
CA ALA A 87 -0.75 10.94 4.08
C ALA A 87 -2.00 10.96 3.21
N GLY A 88 -1.86 11.02 1.88
CA GLY A 88 -2.98 10.88 0.96
C GLY A 88 -3.71 9.53 1.13
N TYR A 89 -2.95 8.44 1.21
CA TYR A 89 -3.49 7.07 1.33
C TYR A 89 -4.31 6.87 2.62
N ILE A 90 -3.93 7.50 3.72
CA ILE A 90 -4.65 7.41 5.00
C ILE A 90 -6.11 7.88 4.87
N PHE A 91 -6.39 8.83 3.97
CA PHE A 91 -7.75 9.32 3.72
C PHE A 91 -8.56 8.44 2.75
N TRP A 92 -7.97 7.40 2.15
CA TRP A 92 -8.66 6.48 1.23
C TRP A 92 -10.00 5.93 1.74
N PRO A 93 -10.16 5.56 3.04
CA PRO A 93 -11.43 5.03 3.55
C PRO A 93 -12.58 6.05 3.57
N VAL A 94 -12.30 7.35 3.42
CA VAL A 94 -13.32 8.41 3.41
C VAL A 94 -13.72 8.70 1.96
N PRO A 95 -14.94 8.30 1.51
CA PRO A 95 -15.36 8.52 0.14
C PRO A 95 -15.45 9.99 -0.20
N TRP A 96 -15.26 10.33 -1.48
CA TRP A 96 -15.29 11.69 -2.02
C TRP A 96 -14.19 12.60 -1.50
N THR A 97 -14.24 13.01 -0.23
CA THR A 97 -13.29 13.97 0.34
C THR A 97 -11.88 13.39 0.40
N GLY A 98 -11.74 12.14 0.85
CA GLY A 98 -10.45 11.48 0.91
C GLY A 98 -9.87 11.14 -0.45
N TRP A 99 -10.72 10.80 -1.41
CA TRP A 99 -10.30 10.52 -2.79
C TRP A 99 -9.85 11.79 -3.52
N ILE A 100 -10.59 12.89 -3.33
CA ILE A 100 -10.19 14.21 -3.84
C ILE A 100 -8.85 14.62 -3.21
N PHE A 101 -8.70 14.47 -1.89
CA PHE A 101 -7.44 14.79 -1.22
C PHE A 101 -6.27 13.96 -1.77
N LEU A 102 -6.44 12.65 -1.92
CA LEU A 102 -5.44 11.76 -2.51
C LEU A 102 -5.08 12.21 -3.93
N PHE A 103 -6.08 12.52 -4.76
CA PHE A 103 -5.86 13.02 -6.11
C PHE A 103 -5.08 14.34 -6.12
N LEU A 104 -5.41 15.28 -5.24
CA LEU A 104 -4.69 16.55 -5.09
C LEU A 104 -3.23 16.34 -4.67
N VAL A 105 -2.96 15.39 -3.76
CA VAL A 105 -1.60 15.01 -3.38
C VAL A 105 -0.82 14.48 -4.59
N PHE A 106 -1.43 13.61 -5.40
CA PHE A 106 -0.80 13.11 -6.63
C PHE A 106 -0.50 14.22 -7.63
N VAL A 107 -1.46 15.11 -7.89
CA VAL A 107 -1.28 16.24 -8.80
C VAL A 107 -0.17 17.16 -8.29
N LEU A 108 -0.15 17.47 -7.00
CA LEU A 108 0.90 18.30 -6.38
C LEU A 108 2.29 17.66 -6.56
N GLU A 109 2.45 16.41 -6.15
CA GLU A 109 3.71 15.67 -6.27
C GLU A 109 4.20 15.62 -7.74
N PHE A 110 3.29 15.37 -8.67
CA PHE A 110 3.61 15.30 -10.10
C PHE A 110 3.97 16.66 -10.69
N THR A 111 3.24 17.72 -10.35
CA THR A 111 3.56 19.08 -10.82
C THR A 111 4.91 19.56 -10.29
N LEU A 112 5.23 19.26 -9.03
CA LEU A 112 6.53 19.57 -8.45
C LEU A 112 7.66 18.76 -9.11
N LEU A 113 7.41 17.50 -9.43
CA LEU A 113 8.34 16.67 -10.19
C LEU A 113 8.66 17.27 -11.56
N LEU A 114 7.64 17.70 -12.31
CA LEU A 114 7.80 18.33 -13.62
C LEU A 114 8.54 19.68 -13.55
N GLY A 115 8.31 20.45 -12.49
CA GLY A 115 8.97 21.74 -12.27
C GLY A 115 10.40 21.62 -11.73
N SER A 116 10.80 20.45 -11.25
CA SER A 116 12.08 20.23 -10.60
C SER A 116 13.20 20.02 -11.61
N LYS A 117 14.21 20.91 -11.58
CA LYS A 117 15.42 20.76 -12.40
C LYS A 117 16.19 19.47 -12.12
N ALA A 118 16.04 18.93 -10.90
CA ALA A 118 16.71 17.72 -10.45
C ALA A 118 15.82 16.47 -10.56
N GLY A 119 14.60 16.59 -11.10
CA GLY A 119 13.64 15.48 -11.16
C GLY A 119 13.25 14.95 -9.77
N MET A 120 13.26 15.82 -8.75
CA MET A 120 12.84 15.50 -7.39
C MET A 120 11.43 16.00 -7.14
N ARG A 121 10.57 15.15 -6.58
CA ARG A 121 9.27 15.58 -6.02
C ARG A 121 9.41 16.02 -4.56
N LEU A 122 8.33 16.53 -3.95
CA LEU A 122 8.34 17.06 -2.58
C LEU A 122 8.90 16.05 -1.56
N GLY A 123 8.43 14.81 -1.61
CA GLY A 123 8.95 13.77 -0.72
C GLY A 123 10.45 13.52 -0.91
N ASP A 124 10.94 13.55 -2.14
CA ASP A 124 12.36 13.30 -2.46
C ASP A 124 13.24 14.43 -1.91
N GLU A 125 12.76 15.67 -1.97
CA GLU A 125 13.41 16.86 -1.41
C GLU A 125 13.45 16.81 0.13
N ILE A 126 12.35 16.44 0.78
CA ILE A 126 12.27 16.26 2.25
C ILE A 126 13.27 15.19 2.72
N ALA A 127 13.36 14.08 1.99
CA ALA A 127 14.26 12.97 2.35
C ALA A 127 15.70 13.16 1.88
N GLY A 128 15.97 14.15 1.01
CA GLY A 128 17.29 14.35 0.40
C GLY A 128 17.73 13.16 -0.46
N THR A 129 16.81 12.66 -1.29
CA THR A 129 17.02 11.46 -2.13
C THR A 129 16.72 11.76 -3.59
N VAL A 130 17.23 10.92 -4.49
CA VAL A 130 17.02 11.03 -5.94
C VAL A 130 16.82 9.64 -6.55
N VAL A 131 16.09 9.57 -7.65
CA VAL A 131 15.86 8.35 -8.42
C VAL A 131 16.81 8.32 -9.62
N ILE A 132 17.55 7.21 -9.77
CA ILE A 132 18.49 6.98 -10.87
C ILE A 132 18.13 5.71 -11.64
N GLU A 133 18.52 5.65 -12.90
CA GLU A 133 18.43 4.45 -13.74
C GLU A 133 19.59 3.48 -13.43
N THR A 134 19.39 2.17 -13.60
CA THR A 134 20.41 1.13 -13.38
C THR A 134 20.46 0.07 -14.48
#